data_AF-A0A1I7G6C9-F1
#
_entry.id   AF-A0A1I7G6C9-F1
#
_cell.length_a   1.000
_cell.length_b   1.000
_cell.length_c   1.000
_cell.angle_alpha   90.00
_cell.angle_beta   90.00
_cell.angle_gamma   90.00
#
_symmetry.space_group_name_H-M   'P 1'
#
loop_
_entity.id
_entity.type
_entity.pdbx_description
1 polymer ?
#
loop_
_entity_poly.entity_id
_entity_poly.type
_entity_poly.pdbx_seq_one_letter_code
_entity_poly.pdbx_strand_id
1 'polypeptide(L)'
;MDFSAAYRAFIRRHLKTPMSSARRQRLAKGLGHSERLFLEAVWWPAFGHFDGLYPEYEVQDFKDGMRFIDFAYVHPRFRVAIELDGYTTHAREISAMHFSDQLMRQNALVIDGWYVLRFPTHDLANNPRHCQQTIQQLFGRLFSTQNESFHELNSLDREILRIFSKWPDLMGPKRIAELLHVSSDTASRHLRNLASKRWLDPLGGKQRVRLYRLNPNRRLDRRN
;
A
#
# COMPACT_ATOMS: atom_id res chain seq x y z
N MET A 1 2.98 -17.41 11.75
CA MET A 1 3.85 -16.68 12.69
C MET A 1 2.95 -16.10 13.76
N ASP A 2 3.31 -16.17 15.05
CA ASP A 2 2.52 -15.56 16.12
C ASP A 2 2.67 -14.02 16.12
N PHE A 3 1.62 -13.29 16.55
CA PHE A 3 1.57 -11.82 16.57
C PHE A 3 2.78 -11.23 17.29
N SER A 4 3.13 -11.76 18.45
CA SER A 4 4.25 -11.23 19.26
C SER A 4 5.58 -11.29 18.51
N ALA A 5 5.82 -12.35 17.75
CA ALA A 5 7.02 -12.49 16.94
C ALA A 5 7.00 -11.53 15.73
N ALA A 6 5.86 -11.44 15.03
CA ALA A 6 5.69 -10.53 13.91
C ALA A 6 5.84 -9.06 14.33
N TYR A 7 5.30 -8.68 15.49
CA TYR A 7 5.38 -7.34 16.06
C TYR A 7 6.83 -6.95 16.37
N ARG A 8 7.60 -7.82 17.03
CA ARG A 8 9.03 -7.58 17.29
C ARG A 8 9.82 -7.42 15.99
N ALA A 9 9.54 -8.25 14.99
CA ALA A 9 10.16 -8.14 13.68
C ALA A 9 9.79 -6.82 12.99
N PHE A 10 8.53 -6.40 13.08
CA PHE A 10 8.01 -5.16 12.53
C PHE A 10 8.70 -3.93 13.13
N ILE A 11 8.80 -3.81 14.45
CA ILE A 11 9.50 -2.69 15.10
C ILE A 11 10.99 -2.69 14.73
N ARG A 12 11.65 -3.85 14.81
CA ARG A 12 13.07 -3.99 14.46
C ARG A 12 13.37 -3.60 13.01
N ARG A 13 12.50 -4.00 12.08
CA ARG A 13 12.61 -3.63 10.66
C ARG A 13 12.63 -2.12 10.50
N HIS A 14 11.69 -1.42 11.15
CA HIS A 14 11.60 0.03 11.05
C HIS A 14 12.78 0.74 11.69
N LEU A 15 13.22 0.34 12.89
CA LEU A 15 14.39 0.95 13.56
C LEU A 15 15.70 0.85 12.76
N LYS A 16 15.82 -0.14 11.85
CA LYS A 16 16.96 -0.31 10.95
C LYS A 16 16.89 0.52 9.67
N THR A 17 15.72 1.02 9.30
CA THR A 17 15.53 1.85 8.11
C THR A 17 16.02 3.27 8.38
N PRO A 18 16.74 3.92 7.43
CA PRO A 18 17.06 5.33 7.53
C PRO A 18 15.81 6.18 7.76
N MET A 19 15.85 7.07 8.75
CA MET A 19 14.76 7.97 9.14
C MET A 19 15.30 9.19 9.88
N SER A 20 14.44 10.20 10.08
CA SER A 20 14.76 11.38 10.89
C SER A 20 15.03 11.03 12.36
N SER A 21 15.76 11.91 13.05
CA SER A 21 16.03 11.78 14.49
C SER A 21 14.74 11.78 15.31
N ALA A 22 13.78 12.64 14.95
CA ALA A 22 12.48 12.74 15.61
C ALA A 22 11.68 11.44 15.50
N ARG A 23 11.57 10.87 14.29
CA ARG A 23 10.89 9.57 14.08
C ARG A 23 11.56 8.45 14.86
N ARG A 24 12.90 8.42 14.84
CA ARG A 24 13.68 7.40 15.57
C ARG A 24 13.40 7.47 17.07
N GLN A 25 13.37 8.68 17.65
CA GLN A 25 13.10 8.86 19.06
C GLN A 25 11.69 8.37 19.45
N ARG A 26 10.68 8.65 18.61
CA ARG A 26 9.30 8.17 18.84
C ARG A 26 9.23 6.65 18.81
N LEU A 27 9.78 6.01 17.77
CA LEU A 27 9.78 4.55 17.67
C LEU A 27 10.62 3.86 18.76
N ALA A 28 11.72 4.48 19.21
CA ALA A 28 12.55 3.92 20.27
C ALA A 28 11.85 3.92 21.64
N LYS A 29 10.92 4.86 21.88
CA LYS A 29 10.05 4.86 23.08
C LYS A 29 9.03 3.71 23.05
N GLY A 30 8.81 3.10 21.87
CA GLY A 30 7.81 2.09 21.65
C GLY A 30 6.45 2.69 21.29
N LEU A 31 5.60 1.86 20.69
CA LEU A 31 4.23 2.24 20.36
C LEU A 31 3.38 2.35 21.63
N GLY A 32 2.48 3.34 21.64
CA GLY A 32 1.52 3.52 22.72
C GLY A 32 0.49 2.40 22.80
N HIS A 33 -0.41 2.53 23.78
CA HIS A 33 -1.45 1.54 24.05
C HIS A 33 -2.39 1.37 22.84
N SER A 34 -2.90 2.47 22.30
CA SER A 34 -3.84 2.47 21.18
C SER A 34 -3.22 1.86 19.93
N GLU A 35 -1.96 2.20 19.65
CA GLU A 35 -1.21 1.73 18.50
C GLU A 35 -0.96 0.23 18.57
N ARG A 36 -0.55 -0.28 19.75
CA ARG A 36 -0.41 -1.72 19.96
C ARG A 36 -1.75 -2.43 19.85
N LEU A 37 -2.80 -1.88 20.46
CA LEU A 37 -4.15 -2.45 20.43
C LEU A 37 -4.70 -2.50 19.01
N PHE A 38 -4.48 -1.46 18.20
CA PHE A 38 -4.83 -1.46 16.79
C PHE A 38 -4.11 -2.58 16.03
N LEU A 39 -2.80 -2.74 16.23
CA LEU A 39 -2.06 -3.81 15.56
C LEU A 39 -2.56 -5.20 15.96
N GLU A 40 -2.85 -5.41 17.24
CA GLU A 40 -3.22 -6.71 17.81
C GLU A 40 -4.68 -7.10 17.54
N ALA A 41 -5.61 -6.16 17.76
CA ALA A 41 -7.04 -6.41 17.71
C ALA A 41 -7.67 -6.05 16.36
N VAL A 42 -7.01 -5.25 15.51
CA VAL A 42 -7.58 -4.81 14.22
C VAL A 42 -6.73 -5.24 13.04
N TRP A 43 -5.50 -4.76 12.93
CA TRP A 43 -4.68 -4.98 11.73
C TRP A 43 -4.28 -6.45 11.56
N TRP A 44 -3.75 -7.08 12.61
CA TRP A 44 -3.28 -8.46 12.54
C TRP A 44 -4.40 -9.46 12.23
N PRO A 45 -5.58 -9.41 12.87
CA PRO A 45 -6.72 -10.25 12.48
C PRO A 45 -7.22 -9.97 11.06
N ALA A 46 -7.10 -8.73 10.58
CA ALA A 46 -7.60 -8.34 9.27
C ALA A 46 -6.71 -8.80 8.11
N PHE A 47 -5.38 -8.79 8.28
CA PHE A 47 -4.41 -9.00 7.19
C PHE A 47 -3.36 -10.10 7.45
N GLY A 48 -3.10 -10.46 8.72
CA GLY A 48 -2.13 -11.50 9.09
C GLY A 48 -0.65 -11.18 8.82
N HIS A 49 -0.33 -9.95 8.44
CA HIS A 49 1.03 -9.46 8.18
C HIS A 49 1.12 -7.95 8.41
N PHE A 50 2.34 -7.38 8.46
CA PHE A 50 2.57 -5.92 8.57
C PHE A 50 3.23 -5.30 7.33
N ASP A 51 3.15 -5.97 6.19
CA ASP A 51 3.69 -5.44 4.94
C ASP A 51 2.96 -4.19 4.47
N GLY A 52 3.72 -3.22 3.94
CA GLY A 52 3.22 -1.92 3.51
C GLY A 52 2.85 -0.96 4.64
N LEU A 53 2.77 -1.43 5.89
CA LEU A 53 2.45 -0.62 7.07
C LEU A 53 3.70 0.00 7.69
N TYR A 54 3.61 1.28 8.02
CA TYR A 54 4.67 2.08 8.64
C TYR A 54 4.12 2.78 9.90
N PRO A 55 4.70 2.52 11.08
CA PRO A 55 4.34 3.24 12.29
C PRO A 55 5.02 4.61 12.33
N GLU A 56 4.39 5.57 13.04
CA GLU A 56 4.93 6.90 13.32
C GLU A 56 5.45 7.56 12.05
N TYR A 57 4.61 7.62 11.02
CA TYR A 57 5.02 8.05 9.69
C TYR A 57 5.10 9.57 9.62
N GLU A 58 6.29 10.07 9.32
CA GLU A 58 6.55 11.51 9.24
C GLU A 58 6.01 12.09 7.93
N VAL A 59 5.26 13.20 8.04
CA VAL A 59 4.80 14.00 6.91
C VAL A 59 5.24 15.45 7.09
N GLN A 60 5.63 16.09 5.98
CA GLN A 60 5.90 17.51 5.95
C GLN A 60 4.57 18.26 5.92
N ASP A 61 4.32 19.11 6.92
CA ASP A 61 3.20 20.06 6.91
C ASP A 61 3.57 21.31 6.09
N PHE A 62 2.57 21.94 5.46
CA PHE A 62 2.69 23.22 4.75
C PHE A 62 3.10 24.39 5.67
N LYS A 63 3.01 24.21 7.00
CA LYS A 63 3.36 25.21 8.02
C LYS A 63 4.70 24.95 8.73
N ASP A 64 5.65 24.28 8.07
CA ASP A 64 7.01 23.99 8.57
C ASP A 64 7.09 23.13 9.86
N GLY A 65 5.98 22.52 10.28
CA GLY A 65 5.93 21.60 11.41
C GLY A 65 6.16 20.14 10.97
N MET A 66 6.98 19.39 11.72
CA MET A 66 7.07 17.93 11.56
C MET A 66 5.85 17.27 12.22
N ARG A 67 5.03 16.59 11.42
CA ARG A 67 3.85 15.85 11.91
C ARG A 67 4.00 14.35 11.69
N PHE A 68 3.40 13.58 12.57
CA PHE A 68 3.46 12.11 12.55
C PHE A 68 2.07 11.53 12.47
N ILE A 69 1.83 10.66 11.49
CA ILE A 69 0.65 9.80 11.37
C ILE A 69 0.91 8.53 12.19
N ASP A 70 -0.06 8.06 12.98
CA ASP A 70 0.13 6.88 13.82
C ASP A 70 0.52 5.64 13.00
N PHE A 71 -0.22 5.36 11.93
CA PHE A 71 0.18 4.40 10.90
C PHE A 71 -0.09 4.90 9.48
N ALA A 72 0.91 4.77 8.62
CA ALA A 72 0.74 4.94 7.18
C ALA A 72 0.80 3.58 6.48
N TYR A 73 -0.13 3.34 5.56
CA TYR A 73 0.03 2.32 4.55
C TYR A 73 0.46 2.97 3.24
N VAL A 74 1.65 2.63 2.75
CA VAL A 74 2.22 3.23 1.54
C VAL A 74 2.28 2.19 0.42
N HIS A 75 1.48 2.42 -0.62
CA HIS A 75 1.48 1.65 -1.85
C HIS A 75 1.89 2.55 -3.03
N PRO A 76 2.49 2.01 -4.12
CA PRO A 76 2.88 2.83 -5.28
C PRO A 76 1.76 3.67 -5.93
N ARG A 77 0.48 3.37 -5.64
CA ARG A 77 -0.69 4.02 -6.26
C ARG A 77 -1.61 4.74 -5.29
N PHE A 78 -1.49 4.45 -4.00
CA PHE A 78 -2.34 5.06 -2.99
C PHE A 78 -1.60 5.05 -1.65
N ARG A 79 -2.02 5.95 -0.78
CA ARG A 79 -1.52 6.05 0.58
C ARG A 79 -2.69 6.19 1.54
N VAL A 80 -2.64 5.44 2.65
CA VAL A 80 -3.67 5.47 3.68
C VAL A 80 -3.04 5.98 4.97
N ALA A 81 -3.58 7.04 5.54
CA ALA A 81 -3.27 7.54 6.86
C ALA A 81 -4.28 6.92 7.83
N ILE A 82 -3.79 6.27 8.87
CA ILE A 82 -4.60 5.65 9.91
C ILE A 82 -4.22 6.36 11.21
N GLU A 83 -5.16 7.14 11.75
CA GLU A 83 -4.98 7.88 13.01
C GLU A 83 -5.83 7.23 14.10
N LEU A 84 -5.28 7.15 15.31
CA LEU A 84 -5.90 6.50 16.47
C LEU A 84 -6.23 7.57 17.51
N ASP A 85 -7.51 7.90 17.60
CA ASP A 85 -7.96 9.00 18.43
C ASP A 85 -8.17 8.53 19.86
N GLY A 86 -7.29 8.96 20.77
CA GLY A 86 -7.47 8.77 22.20
C GLY A 86 -8.65 9.58 22.71
N TYR A 87 -9.65 8.92 23.32
CA TYR A 87 -10.68 9.59 24.10
C TYR A 87 -10.18 9.71 25.55
N THR A 88 -9.58 10.84 25.91
CA THR A 88 -9.32 11.15 27.33
C THR A 88 -10.61 11.64 27.97
N THR A 89 -10.81 11.41 29.27
CA THR A 89 -11.91 12.01 30.05
C THR A 89 -11.97 13.55 29.95
N HIS A 90 -10.83 14.18 29.61
CA HIS A 90 -10.71 15.59 29.21
C HIS A 90 -11.05 15.88 27.73
N ALA A 91 -11.68 14.97 26.99
CA ALA A 91 -12.08 15.22 25.60
C ALA A 91 -13.12 16.35 25.49
N ARG A 92 -13.85 16.63 26.59
CA ARG A 92 -14.67 17.85 26.75
C ARG A 92 -13.85 19.14 26.85
N GLU A 93 -12.54 19.03 27.11
CA GLU A 93 -11.58 20.13 27.28
C GLU A 93 -10.59 20.20 26.10
N ILE A 94 -10.85 19.53 24.97
CA ILE A 94 -10.11 19.86 23.74
C ILE A 94 -10.43 21.33 23.42
N SER A 95 -9.40 22.17 23.43
CA SER A 95 -9.57 23.57 23.04
C SER A 95 -10.11 23.65 21.62
N ALA A 96 -10.96 24.64 21.34
CA ALA A 96 -11.48 24.87 19.98
C ALA A 96 -10.35 24.97 18.94
N MET A 97 -9.19 25.50 19.36
CA MET A 97 -7.98 25.59 18.53
C MET A 97 -7.40 24.22 18.20
N HIS A 98 -7.28 23.31 19.17
CA HIS A 98 -6.78 21.95 18.93
C HIS A 98 -7.74 21.13 18.07
N PHE A 99 -9.05 21.25 18.31
CA PHE A 99 -10.06 20.61 17.47
C PHE A 99 -9.98 21.11 16.02
N SER A 100 -9.88 22.43 15.83
CA SER A 100 -9.71 23.04 14.51
C SER A 100 -8.42 22.56 13.82
N ASP A 101 -7.28 22.50 14.53
CA ASP A 101 -6.03 22.01 13.97
C ASP A 101 -6.13 20.54 13.53
N GLN A 102 -6.77 19.66 14.31
CA GLN A 102 -6.99 18.27 13.92
C GLN A 102 -7.80 18.14 12.63
N LEU A 103 -8.88 18.94 12.49
CA LEU A 103 -9.70 18.94 11.27
C LEU A 103 -8.92 19.49 10.07
N MET A 104 -8.19 20.59 10.24
CA MET A 104 -7.39 21.18 9.16
C MET A 104 -6.25 20.25 8.74
N ARG A 105 -5.64 19.53 9.69
CA ARG A 105 -4.63 18.50 9.41
C ARG A 105 -5.22 17.36 8.58
N GLN A 106 -6.40 16.86 8.94
CA GLN A 106 -7.07 15.82 8.15
C GLN A 106 -7.33 16.31 6.72
N ASN A 107 -7.79 17.55 6.55
CA ASN A 107 -8.01 18.13 5.23
C ASN A 107 -6.70 18.23 4.42
N ALA A 108 -5.59 18.62 5.04
CA ALA A 108 -4.29 18.66 4.39
C ALA A 108 -3.86 17.29 3.86
N LEU A 109 -4.02 16.22 4.67
CA LEU A 109 -3.74 14.85 4.23
C LEU A 109 -4.63 14.46 3.03
N VAL A 110 -5.91 14.79 3.07
CA VAL A 110 -6.84 14.50 1.96
C VAL A 110 -6.46 15.25 0.68
N ILE A 111 -6.09 16.52 0.79
CA ILE A 111 -5.61 17.35 -0.34
C ILE A 111 -4.34 16.74 -0.94
N ASP A 112 -3.46 16.23 -0.10
CA ASP A 112 -2.27 15.49 -0.50
C ASP A 112 -2.62 14.08 -1.06
N GLY A 113 -3.88 13.72 -1.24
CA GLY A 113 -4.27 12.44 -1.84
C GLY A 113 -4.04 11.24 -0.92
N TRP A 114 -4.03 11.46 0.40
CA TRP A 114 -4.18 10.38 1.36
C TRP A 114 -5.64 9.99 1.52
N TYR A 115 -5.90 8.68 1.58
CA TYR A 115 -7.11 8.18 2.21
C TYR A 115 -6.92 8.25 3.72
N VAL A 116 -7.86 8.82 4.45
CA VAL A 116 -7.73 8.96 5.91
C VAL A 116 -8.77 8.07 6.60
N LEU A 117 -8.32 7.18 7.47
CA LEU A 117 -9.14 6.44 8.42
C LEU A 117 -8.79 6.90 9.83
N ARG A 118 -9.81 7.16 10.64
CA ARG A 118 -9.65 7.52 12.05
C ARG A 118 -10.40 6.53 12.90
N PHE A 119 -9.73 5.96 13.90
CA PHE A 119 -10.33 5.00 14.82
C PHE A 119 -10.28 5.53 16.24
N PRO A 120 -11.45 5.73 16.89
CA PRO A 120 -11.47 6.00 18.32
C PRO A 120 -10.83 4.83 19.08
N THR A 121 -9.93 5.12 20.03
CA THR A 121 -9.28 4.11 20.87
C THR A 121 -10.30 3.22 21.58
N HIS A 122 -11.42 3.83 22.00
CA HIS A 122 -12.55 3.11 22.59
C HIS A 122 -13.07 1.98 21.67
N ASP A 123 -13.17 2.23 20.36
CA ASP A 123 -13.71 1.26 19.42
C ASP A 123 -12.71 0.16 19.08
N LEU A 124 -11.41 0.43 19.18
CA LEU A 124 -10.38 -0.62 19.07
C LEU A 124 -10.56 -1.71 20.14
N ALA A 125 -10.95 -1.31 21.35
CA ALA A 125 -11.17 -2.24 22.47
C ALA A 125 -12.56 -2.89 22.43
N ASN A 126 -13.60 -2.07 22.22
CA ASN A 126 -14.99 -2.50 22.42
C ASN A 126 -15.67 -2.98 21.13
N ASN A 127 -15.23 -2.49 19.97
CA ASN A 127 -15.82 -2.79 18.66
C ASN A 127 -14.78 -3.23 17.59
N PRO A 128 -13.77 -4.07 17.91
CA PRO A 128 -12.64 -4.34 17.01
C PRO A 128 -13.07 -4.94 15.66
N ARG A 129 -14.13 -5.76 15.64
CA ARG A 129 -14.67 -6.32 14.37
C ARG A 129 -15.18 -5.24 13.43
N HIS A 130 -15.78 -4.17 13.96
CA HIS A 130 -16.22 -3.05 13.14
C HIS A 130 -15.01 -2.33 12.53
N CYS A 131 -13.98 -2.04 13.33
CA CYS A 131 -12.73 -1.45 12.84
C CYS A 131 -12.05 -2.32 11.77
N GLN A 132 -12.02 -3.64 11.96
CA GLN A 132 -11.51 -4.62 10.99
C GLN A 132 -12.28 -4.54 9.67
N GLN A 133 -13.62 -4.53 9.72
CA GLN A 133 -14.44 -4.44 8.53
C GLN A 133 -14.25 -3.12 7.79
N THR A 134 -14.20 -2.00 8.51
CA THR A 134 -13.99 -0.66 7.92
C THR A 134 -12.66 -0.60 7.17
N ILE A 135 -11.57 -1.07 7.78
CA ILE A 135 -10.28 -1.08 7.10
C ILE A 135 -10.27 -2.05 5.90
N GLN A 136 -10.81 -3.25 6.05
CA GLN A 136 -10.91 -4.23 4.96
C GLN A 136 -11.76 -3.72 3.79
N GLN A 137 -12.83 -2.98 4.04
CA GLN A 137 -13.66 -2.38 2.99
C GLN A 137 -12.88 -1.36 2.17
N LEU A 138 -12.14 -0.46 2.82
CA LEU A 138 -11.29 0.51 2.12
C LEU A 138 -10.24 -0.21 1.28
N PHE A 139 -9.46 -1.10 1.89
CA PHE A 139 -8.40 -1.82 1.18
C PHE A 139 -8.96 -2.71 0.07
N GLY A 140 -10.09 -3.38 0.30
CA GLY A 140 -10.82 -4.15 -0.70
C GLY A 140 -11.16 -3.30 -1.91
N ARG A 141 -11.71 -2.09 -1.72
CA ARG A 141 -11.97 -1.14 -2.80
C ARG A 141 -10.67 -0.71 -3.51
N LEU A 142 -9.64 -0.31 -2.77
CA LEU A 142 -8.37 0.20 -3.33
C LEU A 142 -7.55 -0.86 -4.08
N PHE A 143 -7.70 -2.14 -3.72
CA PHE A 143 -7.09 -3.25 -4.46
C PHE A 143 -8.00 -3.75 -5.59
N SER A 144 -9.33 -3.67 -5.44
CA SER A 144 -10.26 -4.11 -6.51
C SER A 144 -10.22 -3.20 -7.73
N THR A 145 -10.06 -1.89 -7.55
CA THR A 145 -9.77 -0.96 -8.66
C THR A 145 -8.46 -1.29 -9.39
N GLN A 146 -7.56 -2.07 -8.78
CA GLN A 146 -6.40 -2.63 -9.48
C GLN A 146 -6.76 -3.91 -10.23
N ASN A 147 -7.60 -4.76 -9.63
CA ASN A 147 -8.06 -6.00 -10.23
C ASN A 147 -8.97 -5.79 -11.43
N GLU A 148 -9.71 -4.68 -11.54
CA GLU A 148 -10.48 -4.35 -12.75
C GLU A 148 -9.60 -4.39 -14.01
N SER A 149 -8.38 -3.85 -13.94
CA SER A 149 -7.43 -3.91 -15.05
C SER A 149 -6.86 -5.31 -15.33
N PHE A 150 -7.00 -6.25 -14.40
CA PHE A 150 -6.62 -7.66 -14.51
C PHE A 150 -7.77 -8.57 -14.99
N HIS A 151 -9.00 -8.25 -14.60
CA HIS A 151 -10.21 -8.96 -15.03
C HIS A 151 -10.45 -8.82 -16.54
N GLU A 152 -10.04 -7.69 -17.14
CA GLU A 152 -10.03 -7.49 -18.59
C GLU A 152 -8.94 -8.27 -19.36
N LEU A 153 -8.05 -8.97 -18.65
CA LEU A 153 -7.01 -9.80 -19.28
C LEU A 153 -7.51 -11.22 -19.49
N ASN A 154 -7.37 -11.71 -20.72
CA ASN A 154 -7.57 -13.13 -21.02
C ASN A 154 -6.46 -13.98 -20.39
N SER A 155 -6.66 -15.30 -20.36
CA SER A 155 -5.72 -16.25 -19.73
C SER A 155 -4.31 -16.16 -20.31
N LEU A 156 -4.18 -15.91 -21.62
CA LEU A 156 -2.87 -15.80 -22.28
C LEU A 156 -2.13 -14.52 -21.86
N ASP A 157 -2.84 -13.39 -21.77
CA ASP A 157 -2.30 -12.11 -21.33
C ASP A 157 -1.80 -12.20 -19.88
N ARG A 158 -2.56 -12.86 -18.99
CA ARG A 158 -2.13 -13.10 -17.60
C ARG A 158 -0.87 -13.95 -17.53
N GLU A 159 -0.80 -14.98 -18.36
CA GLU A 159 0.33 -15.88 -18.43
C GLU A 159 1.60 -15.17 -18.91
N ILE A 160 1.49 -14.34 -19.94
CA ILE A 160 2.59 -13.49 -20.43
C ILE A 160 3.11 -12.59 -19.31
N LEU A 161 2.23 -11.90 -18.60
CA LEU A 161 2.65 -11.05 -17.49
C LEU A 161 3.34 -11.87 -16.38
N ARG A 162 2.83 -13.05 -16.06
CA ARG A 162 3.45 -13.95 -15.08
C ARG A 162 4.88 -14.33 -15.48
N ILE A 163 5.13 -14.56 -16.78
CA ILE A 163 6.48 -14.80 -17.31
C ILE A 163 7.38 -13.58 -17.06
N PHE A 164 6.95 -12.37 -17.45
CA PHE A 164 7.70 -11.13 -17.23
C PHE A 164 8.00 -10.85 -15.75
N SER A 165 7.11 -11.26 -14.84
CA SER A 165 7.34 -11.07 -13.39
C SER A 165 8.28 -12.09 -12.76
N LYS A 166 8.38 -13.28 -13.35
CA LYS A 166 9.36 -14.30 -12.94
C LYS A 166 10.75 -14.02 -13.51
N TRP A 167 10.80 -13.47 -14.72
CA TRP A 167 12.02 -13.22 -15.49
C TRP A 167 11.98 -11.76 -15.95
N PRO A 168 12.44 -10.79 -15.14
CA PRO A 168 12.30 -9.36 -15.42
C PRO A 168 13.17 -8.86 -16.59
N ASP A 169 13.77 -9.77 -17.36
CA ASP A 169 14.54 -9.47 -18.56
C ASP A 169 13.64 -9.01 -19.72
N LEU A 170 14.28 -8.35 -20.69
CA LEU A 170 13.62 -7.93 -21.92
C LEU A 170 13.20 -9.15 -22.74
N MET A 171 11.92 -9.24 -23.10
CA MET A 171 11.42 -10.34 -23.94
C MET A 171 10.79 -9.83 -25.23
N GLY A 172 11.05 -10.56 -26.31
CA GLY A 172 10.43 -10.35 -27.61
C GLY A 172 9.39 -11.41 -27.96
N PRO A 173 8.62 -11.20 -29.04
CA PRO A 173 7.56 -12.12 -29.45
C PRO A 173 8.02 -13.57 -29.67
N LYS A 174 9.22 -13.78 -30.22
CA LYS A 174 9.78 -15.11 -30.46
C LYS A 174 9.94 -15.91 -29.17
N ARG A 175 10.48 -15.28 -28.12
CA ARG A 175 10.70 -15.94 -26.82
C ARG A 175 9.39 -16.27 -26.12
N ILE A 176 8.40 -15.38 -26.20
CA ILE A 176 7.07 -15.62 -25.64
C ILE A 176 6.35 -16.75 -26.39
N ALA A 177 6.47 -16.78 -27.73
CA ALA A 177 5.93 -17.85 -28.56
C ALA A 177 6.50 -19.23 -28.17
N GLU A 178 7.81 -19.31 -27.97
CA GLU A 178 8.49 -20.52 -27.51
C GLU A 178 8.01 -20.97 -26.12
N LEU A 179 7.93 -20.05 -25.15
CA LEU A 179 7.53 -20.36 -23.76
C LEU A 179 6.07 -20.78 -23.62
N LEU A 180 5.19 -20.29 -24.50
CA LEU A 180 3.74 -20.54 -24.44
C LEU A 180 3.25 -21.52 -25.49
N HIS A 181 4.13 -22.04 -26.34
CA HIS A 181 3.78 -22.91 -27.46
C HIS A 181 2.69 -22.30 -28.37
N VAL A 182 2.81 -21.01 -28.69
CA VAL A 182 1.91 -20.27 -29.59
C VAL A 182 2.67 -19.73 -30.80
N SER A 183 1.95 -19.29 -31.84
CA SER A 183 2.60 -18.66 -33.00
C SER A 183 3.25 -17.31 -32.63
N SER A 184 4.31 -16.93 -33.36
CA SER A 184 4.95 -15.62 -33.17
C SER A 184 4.01 -14.44 -33.47
N ASP A 185 3.01 -14.62 -34.35
CA ASP A 185 2.01 -13.60 -34.62
C ASP A 185 1.05 -13.43 -33.44
N THR A 186 0.57 -14.56 -32.87
CA THR A 186 -0.24 -14.57 -31.64
C THR A 186 0.51 -13.87 -30.51
N ALA A 187 1.75 -14.26 -30.23
CA ALA A 187 2.57 -13.60 -29.20
C ALA A 187 2.73 -12.09 -29.46
N SER A 188 2.99 -11.68 -30.71
CA SER A 188 3.12 -10.27 -31.08
C SER A 188 1.83 -9.47 -30.86
N ARG A 189 0.67 -10.06 -31.15
CA ARG A 189 -0.64 -9.43 -30.93
C ARG A 189 -0.90 -9.21 -29.45
N HIS A 190 -0.67 -10.22 -28.61
CA HIS A 190 -0.86 -10.13 -27.17
C HIS A 190 0.12 -9.14 -26.51
N LEU A 191 1.40 -9.15 -26.90
CA LEU A 191 2.38 -8.17 -26.42
C LEU A 191 2.00 -6.72 -26.78
N ARG A 192 1.51 -6.47 -27.99
CA ARG A 192 1.00 -5.15 -28.40
C ARG A 192 -0.24 -4.74 -27.61
N ASN A 193 -1.17 -5.66 -27.38
CA ASN A 193 -2.37 -5.40 -26.58
C ASN A 193 -2.03 -5.09 -25.12
N LEU A 194 -1.09 -5.84 -24.53
CA LEU A 194 -0.60 -5.55 -23.18
C LEU A 194 0.13 -4.20 -23.12
N ALA A 195 0.84 -3.82 -24.17
CA ALA A 195 1.47 -2.50 -24.26
C ALA A 195 0.45 -1.36 -24.39
N SER A 196 -0.59 -1.51 -25.20
CA SER A 196 -1.66 -0.48 -25.30
C SER A 196 -2.41 -0.30 -23.98
N LYS A 197 -2.60 -1.39 -23.22
CA LYS A 197 -3.14 -1.38 -21.86
C LYS A 197 -2.14 -0.91 -20.79
N ARG A 198 -0.93 -0.52 -21.18
CA ARG A 198 0.17 -0.07 -20.31
C ARG A 198 0.63 -1.11 -19.28
N TRP A 199 0.50 -2.40 -19.59
CA TRP A 199 1.09 -3.47 -18.79
C TRP A 199 2.57 -3.71 -19.14
N LEU A 200 2.93 -3.50 -20.40
CA LEU A 200 4.30 -3.61 -20.90
C LEU A 200 4.75 -2.30 -21.54
N ASP A 201 6.05 -1.97 -21.39
CA ASP A 201 6.68 -0.89 -22.15
C ASP A 201 7.39 -1.50 -23.36
N PRO A 202 7.06 -1.08 -24.60
CA PRO A 202 7.80 -1.49 -25.79
C PRO A 202 9.17 -0.79 -25.85
N LEU A 203 10.20 -1.54 -26.23
CA LEU A 203 11.56 -1.04 -26.45
C LEU A 203 11.95 -1.24 -27.93
N GLY A 204 12.16 -0.14 -28.64
CA GLY A 204 12.48 -0.12 -30.08
C GLY A 204 11.87 1.07 -30.83
N GLY A 205 12.32 1.29 -32.08
CA GLY A 205 11.94 2.44 -32.91
C GLY A 205 10.61 2.30 -33.68
N LYS A 206 10.18 3.41 -34.30
CA LYS A 206 8.85 3.65 -34.91
C LYS A 206 8.32 2.59 -35.90
N GLN A 207 9.16 1.72 -36.46
CA GLN A 207 8.74 0.74 -37.48
C GLN A 207 8.62 -0.71 -36.98
N ARG A 208 9.31 -1.12 -35.90
CA ARG A 208 9.21 -2.51 -35.38
C ARG A 208 9.67 -2.61 -33.92
N VAL A 209 8.73 -2.90 -33.03
CA VAL A 209 9.04 -3.22 -31.62
C VAL A 209 9.60 -4.64 -31.54
N ARG A 210 10.80 -4.79 -30.99
CA ARG A 210 11.47 -6.10 -30.88
C ARG A 210 11.45 -6.66 -29.47
N LEU A 211 11.38 -5.80 -28.46
CA LEU A 211 11.47 -6.15 -27.05
C LEU A 211 10.42 -5.40 -26.25
N TYR A 212 10.00 -6.01 -25.15
CA TYR A 212 9.11 -5.43 -24.16
C TYR A 212 9.73 -5.62 -22.79
N ARG A 213 9.35 -4.77 -21.84
CA ARG A 213 9.59 -4.96 -20.42
C ARG A 213 8.30 -4.78 -19.63
N LEU A 214 8.23 -5.34 -18.43
CA LEU A 214 7.12 -5.04 -17.53
C LEU A 214 7.13 -3.55 -17.19
N ASN A 215 5.96 -2.90 -17.27
CA ASN A 215 5.85 -1.51 -16.88
C ASN A 215 6.12 -1.39 -15.36
N PRO A 216 7.09 -0.57 -14.92
CA PRO A 216 7.48 -0.50 -13.50
C PRO A 216 6.35 -0.01 -12.57
N ASN A 217 5.34 0.68 -13.12
CA ASN A 217 4.17 1.15 -12.38
C ASN A 217 3.04 0.10 -12.30
N ARG A 218 3.27 -1.10 -12.86
CA ARG A 218 2.36 -2.24 -12.83
C ARG A 218 3.04 -3.37 -12.07
N ARG A 219 2.50 -3.73 -10.90
CA ARG A 219 2.91 -4.92 -10.17
C ARG A 219 1.83 -5.99 -10.35
N LEU A 220 2.25 -7.21 -10.67
CA LEU A 220 1.37 -8.37 -10.52
C LEU A 220 1.39 -8.73 -9.04
N ASP A 221 0.22 -8.85 -8.42
CA ASP A 221 0.14 -9.42 -7.09
C ASP A 221 0.79 -10.81 -7.13
N ARG A 222 1.91 -10.95 -6.43
CA ARG A 222 2.52 -12.25 -6.16
C ARG A 222 1.65 -12.93 -5.11
N ARG A 223 0.50 -13.46 -5.53
CA ARG A 223 -0.15 -14.53 -4.76
C ARG A 223 0.73 -15.76 -4.91
N ASN A 224 1.60 -15.97 -3.92
CA ASN A 224 2.05 -17.31 -3.56
C ASN A 224 1.01 -17.89 -2.60
#